data_AF-A0A5J4N532-F1
#
_entry.id   AF-A0A5J4N532-F1
#
_cell.length_a   1.000
_cell.length_b   1.000
_cell.length_c   1.000
_cell.angle_alpha   90.00
_cell.angle_beta   90.00
_cell.angle_gamma   90.00
#
_symmetry.space_group_name_H-M   'P 1'
#
loop_
_entity.id
_entity.type
_entity.pdbx_description
1 polymer ?
#
loop_
_entity_poly.entity_id
_entity_poly.type
_entity_poly.pdbx_seq_one_letter_code
_entity_poly.pdbx_strand_id
1 'polypeptide(L)'
;MRRQLVKAHRVARFGTTRILLQQALSQLNKLDQMSDTLVFQAPPAAPLPAKNIEKLPEACPEYWSDPISDRIYFENVYKTQPCERIPLDRLVELLLYAETCEQATYLIKRVREVYPKLGIRLALRNTTDRAGPCGRWRSVEVFTGANDEATTWLRLAAASRTKYTLVDRNMVDMTHYTDVDRMLRVMNNLSVDVVGGAIRLEPEGRWYPGCY
;
A
#
# COMPACT_ATOMS: atom_id res chain seq x y z
N MET A 1 -7.17 -23.80 13.50
CA MET A 1 -8.56 -23.67 12.98
C MET A 1 -8.77 -22.39 12.15
N ARG A 2 -8.50 -21.18 12.67
CA ARG A 2 -8.67 -19.89 11.96
C ARG A 2 -8.00 -19.80 10.58
N ARG A 3 -6.75 -20.26 10.44
CA ARG A 3 -6.03 -20.29 9.14
C ARG A 3 -6.73 -21.16 8.08
N GLN A 4 -7.38 -22.25 8.48
CA GLN A 4 -8.11 -23.12 7.55
C GLN A 4 -9.43 -22.49 7.11
N LEU A 5 -10.12 -21.76 8.00
CA LEU A 5 -11.34 -21.00 7.67
C LEU A 5 -11.07 -19.82 6.73
N VAL A 6 -9.97 -19.09 6.93
CA VAL A 6 -9.53 -18.04 6.00
C VAL A 6 -9.23 -18.64 4.62
N LYS A 7 -8.52 -19.78 4.58
CA LYS A 7 -8.26 -20.48 3.33
C LYS A 7 -9.56 -20.91 2.64
N ALA A 8 -10.51 -21.51 3.38
CA ALA A 8 -11.81 -21.92 2.86
C ALA A 8 -12.65 -20.75 2.33
N HIS A 9 -12.65 -19.60 3.01
CA HIS A 9 -13.36 -18.39 2.57
C HIS A 9 -12.81 -17.88 1.23
N ARG A 10 -11.48 -17.97 1.03
CA ARG A 10 -10.83 -17.54 -0.22
C ARG A 10 -11.16 -18.43 -1.41
N VAL A 11 -11.32 -19.74 -1.22
CA VAL A 11 -11.65 -20.69 -2.32
C VAL A 11 -13.15 -20.83 -2.58
N ALA A 12 -14.01 -20.28 -1.71
CA ALA A 12 -15.45 -20.39 -1.84
C ALA A 12 -15.97 -19.59 -3.05
N ARG A 13 -16.49 -20.30 -4.06
CA ARG A 13 -17.06 -19.70 -5.28
C ARG A 13 -18.52 -19.25 -5.13
N PHE A 14 -19.24 -19.79 -4.15
CA PHE A 14 -20.64 -19.46 -3.90
C PHE A 14 -20.79 -18.41 -2.80
N GLY A 15 -21.59 -17.37 -3.07
CA GLY A 15 -21.76 -16.21 -2.17
C GLY A 15 -22.32 -16.59 -0.78
N THR A 16 -23.24 -17.55 -0.72
CA THR A 16 -23.82 -18.05 0.54
C THR A 16 -22.77 -18.75 1.42
N THR A 17 -21.90 -19.58 0.83
CA THR A 17 -20.78 -20.21 1.54
C THR A 17 -19.80 -19.17 2.06
N ARG A 18 -19.55 -18.12 1.28
CA ARG A 18 -18.65 -17.03 1.64
C ARG A 18 -19.18 -16.23 2.84
N ILE A 19 -20.49 -15.94 2.87
CA ILE A 19 -21.19 -15.28 3.99
C ILE A 19 -21.09 -16.12 5.27
N LEU A 20 -21.38 -17.42 5.20
CA LEU A 20 -21.31 -18.32 6.36
C LEU A 20 -19.90 -18.41 6.94
N LEU A 21 -18.88 -18.47 6.08
CA LEU A 21 -17.48 -18.49 6.51
C LEU A 21 -17.03 -17.15 7.12
N GLN A 22 -17.56 -16.02 6.61
CA GLN A 22 -17.30 -14.70 7.19
C GLN A 22 -17.96 -14.55 8.56
N GLN A 23 -19.17 -15.07 8.75
CA GLN A 23 -19.84 -15.11 10.04
C GLN A 23 -19.04 -15.93 11.05
N ALA A 24 -18.57 -17.12 10.68
CA ALA A 24 -17.71 -17.94 11.52
C ALA A 24 -16.39 -17.23 11.92
N LEU A 25 -15.76 -16.51 10.98
CA LEU A 25 -14.56 -15.71 11.27
C LEU A 25 -14.84 -14.54 12.24
N SER A 26 -15.99 -13.87 12.09
CA SER A 26 -16.37 -12.77 12.98
C SER A 26 -16.68 -13.22 14.41
N GLN A 27 -17.26 -14.43 14.59
CA GLN A 27 -17.47 -15.02 15.91
C GLN A 27 -16.15 -15.39 16.58
N LEU A 28 -15.18 -15.92 15.83
CA LEU A 28 -13.83 -16.20 16.35
C LEU A 28 -13.10 -14.92 16.79
N ASN A 29 -13.24 -13.83 16.05
CA ASN A 29 -12.64 -12.54 16.44
C ASN A 29 -13.28 -11.96 17.70
N LYS A 30 -14.59 -12.15 17.90
CA LYS A 30 -15.27 -11.72 19.14
C LYS A 30 -14.79 -12.52 20.35
N LEU A 31 -14.51 -13.81 20.18
CA LEU A 31 -13.95 -14.66 21.22
C LEU A 31 -12.52 -14.25 21.59
N ASP A 32 -11.67 -13.91 20.61
CA ASP A 32 -10.31 -13.40 20.84
C ASP A 32 -10.34 -12.00 21.54
N GLN A 33 -11.31 -11.14 21.21
CA GLN A 33 -11.45 -9.81 21.84
C GLN A 33 -11.92 -9.88 23.30
N MET A 34 -12.71 -10.91 23.67
CA MET A 34 -13.12 -11.12 25.05
C MET A 34 -11.97 -11.58 25.96
N SER A 35 -10.85 -12.09 25.41
CA SER A 35 -9.65 -12.43 26.18
C SER A 35 -8.68 -11.27 26.42
N ASP A 36 -8.73 -10.20 25.62
CA ASP A 36 -7.72 -9.13 25.64
C ASP A 36 -8.17 -7.85 26.36
N THR A 37 -9.23 -7.90 27.17
CA THR A 37 -9.73 -6.70 27.87
C THR A 37 -8.99 -6.47 29.18
N LEU A 38 -7.70 -6.12 29.16
CA LEU A 38 -7.02 -5.46 30.29
C LEU A 38 -5.85 -4.55 29.83
N VAL A 39 -5.99 -3.27 30.20
CA VAL A 39 -4.99 -2.18 30.31
C VAL A 39 -4.78 -1.26 29.10
N PHE A 40 -5.46 -0.10 29.18
CA PHE A 40 -5.07 1.18 28.58
C PHE A 40 -4.18 1.95 29.55
N GLN A 41 -3.03 2.47 29.07
CA GLN A 41 -2.49 3.81 29.38
C GLN A 41 -1.22 4.05 28.54
N ALA A 42 -1.18 5.18 27.82
CA ALA A 42 -0.07 5.58 26.95
C ALA A 42 0.91 6.52 27.68
N PRO A 43 2.23 6.26 27.66
CA PRO A 43 3.26 7.26 27.90
C PRO A 43 3.90 7.78 26.59
N PRO A 44 4.63 8.91 26.63
CA PRO A 44 5.18 9.56 25.44
C PRO A 44 6.34 8.76 24.82
N ALA A 45 6.45 8.85 23.50
CA ALA A 45 7.30 8.05 22.63
C ALA A 45 8.80 8.16 22.97
N ALA A 46 9.36 7.08 23.50
CA ALA A 46 10.80 6.80 23.47
C ALA A 46 11.09 5.81 22.32
N PRO A 47 12.27 5.87 21.66
CA PRO A 47 12.60 4.93 20.59
C PRO A 47 12.72 3.50 21.15
N LEU A 48 11.83 2.61 20.72
CA LEU A 48 11.83 1.22 21.17
C LEU A 48 12.93 0.40 20.46
N PRO A 49 13.56 -0.57 21.17
CA PRO A 49 14.53 -1.48 20.58
C PRO A 49 13.88 -2.40 19.53
N ALA A 50 14.69 -2.81 18.53
CA ALA A 50 14.26 -3.52 17.31
C ALA A 50 13.41 -4.79 17.50
N LYS A 51 13.39 -5.41 18.70
CA LYS A 51 12.60 -6.61 19.02
C LYS A 51 11.09 -6.36 19.17
N ASN A 52 10.64 -5.12 19.35
CA ASN A 52 9.20 -4.82 19.51
C ASN A 52 8.51 -4.37 18.21
N ILE A 53 9.25 -4.14 17.13
CA ILE A 53 8.69 -3.61 15.88
C ILE A 53 7.76 -4.64 15.20
N GLU A 54 8.04 -5.93 15.33
CA GLU A 54 7.21 -7.00 14.74
C GLU A 54 5.82 -7.14 15.39
N LYS A 55 5.62 -6.56 16.57
CA LYS A 55 4.31 -6.53 17.25
C LYS A 55 3.47 -5.31 16.89
N LEU A 56 4.04 -4.33 16.20
CA LEU A 56 3.32 -3.13 15.79
C LEU A 56 2.37 -3.45 14.62
N PRO A 57 1.22 -2.77 14.54
CA PRO A 57 0.35 -2.89 13.39
C PRO A 57 1.03 -2.39 12.12
N GLU A 58 0.67 -2.96 10.98
CA GLU A 58 1.21 -2.54 9.67
C GLU A 58 0.61 -1.22 9.19
N ALA A 59 -0.62 -0.91 9.59
CA ALA A 59 -1.31 0.33 9.30
C ALA A 59 -2.18 0.74 10.49
N CYS A 60 -2.36 2.04 10.69
CA CYS A 60 -3.21 2.54 11.76
C CYS A 60 -4.70 2.40 11.40
N PRO A 61 -5.59 2.21 12.40
CA PRO A 61 -7.03 2.13 12.18
C PRO A 61 -7.61 3.37 11.51
N GLU A 62 -8.65 3.16 10.71
CA GLU A 62 -9.45 4.22 10.10
C GLU A 62 -10.78 4.32 10.86
N TYR A 63 -11.29 5.54 11.03
CA TYR A 63 -12.59 5.80 11.61
C TYR A 63 -13.40 6.74 10.71
N TRP A 64 -14.71 6.60 10.81
CA TRP A 64 -15.68 7.45 10.13
C TRP A 64 -16.00 8.65 11.02
N SER A 65 -15.71 9.86 10.56
CA SER A 65 -16.18 11.08 11.23
C SER A 65 -17.44 11.62 10.57
N ASP A 66 -18.25 12.33 11.34
CA ASP A 66 -19.49 12.91 10.84
C ASP A 66 -19.21 13.82 9.62
N PRO A 67 -19.97 13.66 8.52
CA PRO A 67 -19.83 14.51 7.36
C PRO A 67 -20.15 15.95 7.76
N ILE A 68 -19.25 16.88 7.45
CA ILE A 68 -19.51 18.30 7.69
C ILE A 68 -20.59 18.73 6.69
N SER A 69 -21.77 19.07 7.22
CA SER A 69 -23.01 19.29 6.46
C SER A 69 -22.94 20.42 5.41
N ASP A 70 -21.91 21.28 5.44
CA ASP A 70 -21.80 22.46 4.59
C ASP A 70 -20.97 22.23 3.31
N ARG A 71 -20.37 21.05 3.12
CA ARG A 71 -19.51 20.75 1.97
C ARG A 71 -19.84 19.40 1.32
N ILE A 72 -20.07 19.42 0.01
CA ILE A 72 -20.30 18.24 -0.86
C ILE A 72 -19.02 17.38 -1.04
N TYR A 73 -17.96 17.67 -0.30
CA TYR A 73 -16.68 16.97 -0.40
C TYR A 73 -16.60 15.92 0.70
N PHE A 74 -16.72 14.64 0.32
CA PHE A 74 -16.51 13.47 1.17
C PHE A 74 -15.06 13.28 1.65
N GLU A 75 -14.17 14.25 1.36
CA GLU A 75 -12.74 14.23 1.66
C GLU A 75 -12.44 14.13 3.16
N ASN A 76 -13.37 14.57 4.02
CA ASN A 76 -13.18 14.60 5.47
C ASN A 76 -13.81 13.43 6.24
N VAL A 77 -14.34 12.44 5.54
CA VAL A 77 -15.19 11.44 6.17
C VAL A 77 -14.38 10.25 6.70
N TYR A 78 -13.31 9.88 6.00
CA TYR A 78 -12.36 8.85 6.44
C TYR A 78 -11.15 9.50 7.09
N LYS A 79 -10.90 9.20 8.37
CA LYS A 79 -9.75 9.70 9.11
C LYS A 79 -8.94 8.55 9.68
N THR A 80 -7.62 8.68 9.65
CA THR A 80 -6.72 7.70 10.27
C THR A 80 -6.47 8.10 11.72
N GLN A 81 -6.69 7.18 12.65
CA GLN A 81 -6.34 7.38 14.05
C GLN A 81 -4.81 7.31 14.21
N PRO A 82 -4.14 8.30 14.82
CA PRO A 82 -2.71 8.22 15.07
C PRO A 82 -2.36 7.00 15.93
N CYS A 83 -1.38 6.22 15.50
CA CYS A 83 -0.89 5.05 16.24
C CYS A 83 0.60 4.82 15.96
N GLU A 84 1.28 4.10 16.85
CA GLU A 84 2.61 3.58 16.55
C GLU A 84 2.47 2.36 15.63
N ARG A 85 3.21 2.36 14.51
CA ARG A 85 3.11 1.34 13.46
C ARG A 85 4.47 1.02 12.88
N ILE A 86 4.55 -0.10 12.16
CA ILE A 86 5.75 -0.44 11.39
C ILE A 86 5.98 0.64 10.31
N PRO A 87 7.20 1.20 10.20
CA PRO A 87 7.51 2.18 9.16
C PRO A 87 7.25 1.64 7.74
N LEU A 88 6.68 2.48 6.87
CA LEU A 88 6.34 2.09 5.49
C LEU A 88 7.55 1.58 4.71
N ASP A 89 8.73 2.16 4.91
CA ASP A 89 9.97 1.77 4.24
C ASP A 89 10.45 0.35 4.60
N ARG A 90 9.86 -0.27 5.63
CA ARG A 90 10.09 -1.69 5.97
C ARG A 90 9.00 -2.62 5.44
N LEU A 91 7.83 -2.09 5.09
CA LEU A 91 6.68 -2.86 4.66
C LEU A 91 6.49 -2.86 3.15
N VAL A 92 6.78 -1.73 2.51
CA VAL A 92 6.42 -1.45 1.13
C VAL A 92 7.66 -0.98 0.37
N GLU A 93 7.81 -1.51 -0.83
CA GLU A 93 8.77 -1.06 -1.82
C GLU A 93 8.01 -0.69 -3.08
N LEU A 94 8.34 0.46 -3.66
CA LEU A 94 7.70 1.00 -4.84
C LEU A 94 8.43 0.52 -6.09
N LEU A 95 7.71 -0.02 -7.06
CA LEU A 95 8.23 -0.36 -8.37
C LEU A 95 7.81 0.71 -9.37
N LEU A 96 8.81 1.31 -10.02
CA LEU A 96 8.65 2.31 -11.05
C LEU A 96 9.23 1.81 -12.37
N TYR A 97 8.68 2.31 -13.47
CA TYR A 97 9.26 2.20 -14.80
C TYR A 97 9.38 3.60 -15.41
N ALA A 98 10.52 3.89 -16.04
CA ALA A 98 10.73 5.11 -16.80
C ALA A 98 11.46 4.82 -18.11
N GLU A 99 11.09 5.55 -19.16
CA GLU A 99 11.77 5.47 -20.45
C GLU A 99 13.04 6.30 -20.49
N THR A 100 13.02 7.47 -19.83
CA THR A 100 14.11 8.46 -19.84
C THR A 100 14.56 8.85 -18.44
N CYS A 101 15.79 9.37 -18.32
CA CYS A 101 16.34 9.89 -17.07
C CYS A 101 15.53 11.08 -16.52
N GLU A 102 14.97 11.92 -17.40
CA GLU A 102 14.13 13.06 -17.02
C GLU A 102 12.83 12.56 -16.38
N GLN A 103 12.15 11.61 -17.03
CA GLN A 103 10.94 10.99 -16.50
C GLN A 103 11.22 10.28 -15.16
N ALA A 104 12.32 9.53 -15.07
CA ALA A 104 12.74 8.89 -13.82
C ALA A 104 12.92 9.92 -12.69
N THR A 105 13.62 11.02 -12.97
CA THR A 105 13.87 12.08 -11.99
C THR A 105 12.57 12.74 -11.53
N TYR A 106 11.66 13.01 -12.47
CA TYR A 106 10.33 13.55 -12.17
C TYR A 106 9.54 12.62 -11.25
N LEU A 107 9.39 11.34 -11.62
CA LEU A 107 8.65 10.35 -10.83
C LEU A 107 9.23 10.19 -9.42
N ILE A 108 10.56 10.03 -9.32
CA ILE A 108 11.23 9.90 -8.02
C ILE A 108 10.97 11.13 -7.16
N LYS A 109 11.06 12.34 -7.73
CA LYS A 109 10.80 13.58 -6.99
C LYS A 109 9.38 13.59 -6.41
N ARG A 110 8.37 13.27 -7.21
CA ARG A 110 6.96 13.26 -6.77
C ARG A 110 6.70 12.21 -5.69
N VAL A 111 7.26 11.02 -5.83
CA VAL A 111 7.22 9.99 -4.78
C VAL A 111 7.86 10.51 -3.49
N ARG A 112 9.01 11.18 -3.57
CA ARG A 112 9.73 11.68 -2.39
C ARG A 112 9.03 12.86 -1.70
N GLU A 113 8.21 13.62 -2.42
CA GLU A 113 7.37 14.69 -1.86
C GLU A 113 6.31 14.12 -0.90
N VAL A 114 5.78 12.92 -1.18
CA VAL A 114 4.75 12.28 -0.36
C VAL A 114 5.33 11.24 0.61
N TYR A 115 6.25 10.40 0.13
CA TYR A 115 6.84 9.27 0.85
C TYR A 115 8.37 9.35 0.85
N PRO A 116 8.96 10.25 1.66
CA PRO A 116 10.39 10.58 1.58
C PRO A 116 11.33 9.41 1.88
N LYS A 117 10.89 8.40 2.63
CA LYS A 117 11.72 7.27 3.07
C LYS A 117 11.49 5.97 2.29
N LEU A 118 10.47 5.90 1.44
CA LEU A 118 10.07 4.65 0.78
C LEU A 118 11.18 4.09 -0.13
N GLY A 119 11.39 2.77 -0.11
CA GLY A 119 12.31 2.14 -1.06
C GLY A 119 11.75 2.24 -2.48
N ILE A 120 12.59 2.57 -3.46
CA ILE A 120 12.18 2.64 -4.87
C ILE A 120 13.06 1.68 -5.67
N ARG A 121 12.44 0.82 -6.48
CA ARG A 121 13.09 0.06 -7.54
C ARG A 121 12.62 0.63 -8.85
N LEU A 122 13.56 1.08 -9.67
CA LEU A 122 13.27 1.73 -10.94
C LEU A 122 13.84 0.89 -12.07
N ALA A 123 12.97 0.45 -12.98
CA ALA A 123 13.43 0.03 -14.29
C ALA A 123 13.58 1.25 -15.20
N LEU A 124 14.72 1.34 -15.87
CA LEU A 124 15.06 2.44 -16.76
C LEU A 124 15.47 1.89 -18.12
N ARG A 125 14.73 2.28 -19.16
CA ARG A 125 15.03 1.87 -20.54
C ARG A 125 16.29 2.54 -21.07
N ASN A 126 16.35 3.87 -21.02
CA ASN A 126 17.51 4.65 -21.47
C ASN A 126 18.30 5.19 -20.28
N THR A 127 19.53 4.70 -20.10
CA THR A 127 20.40 5.04 -18.96
C THR A 127 21.29 6.27 -19.19
N THR A 128 21.22 6.84 -20.39
CA THR A 128 21.99 8.00 -20.82
C THR A 128 21.03 9.07 -21.32
N ASP A 129 21.18 10.29 -20.83
CA ASP A 129 20.52 11.47 -21.36
C ASP A 129 21.54 12.44 -21.99
N ARG A 130 21.08 13.65 -22.34
CA ARG A 130 21.94 14.70 -22.92
C ARG A 130 23.00 15.23 -21.94
N ALA A 131 22.80 15.06 -20.64
CA ALA A 131 23.67 15.54 -19.56
C ALA A 131 24.62 14.46 -19.01
N GLY A 132 24.41 13.19 -19.35
CA GLY A 132 25.32 12.07 -19.04
C GLY A 132 24.61 10.81 -18.54
N PRO A 133 25.32 9.91 -17.83
CA PRO A 133 24.70 8.75 -17.21
C PRO A 133 23.85 9.18 -16.01
N CYS A 134 22.59 8.76 -15.97
CA CYS A 134 21.71 8.96 -14.82
C CYS A 134 21.76 7.74 -13.88
N GLY A 135 21.14 7.84 -12.70
CA GLY A 135 21.14 6.73 -11.72
C GLY A 135 21.63 7.06 -10.32
N ARG A 136 22.09 8.30 -10.05
CA ARG A 136 22.53 8.70 -8.70
C ARG A 136 21.38 9.23 -7.87
N TRP A 137 20.39 8.39 -7.57
CA TRP A 137 19.30 8.72 -6.66
C TRP A 137 19.45 7.99 -5.32
N ARG A 138 19.16 8.67 -4.21
CA ARG A 138 19.25 8.08 -2.87
C ARG A 138 18.13 7.05 -2.65
N SER A 139 18.50 5.88 -2.14
CA SER A 139 17.55 4.79 -1.84
C SER A 139 16.71 4.38 -3.05
N VAL A 140 17.32 4.40 -4.24
CA VAL A 140 16.74 3.92 -5.49
C VAL A 140 17.65 2.85 -6.07
N GLU A 141 17.11 1.67 -6.34
CA GLU A 141 17.81 0.60 -7.04
C GLU A 141 17.41 0.63 -8.51
N VAL A 142 18.38 0.80 -9.41
CA VAL A 142 18.13 0.99 -10.85
C VAL A 142 18.41 -0.29 -11.62
N PHE A 143 17.43 -0.70 -12.43
CA PHE A 143 17.50 -1.83 -13.34
C PHE A 143 17.58 -1.32 -14.78
N THR A 144 18.66 -1.66 -15.47
CA THR A 144 18.93 -1.19 -16.84
C THR A 144 18.54 -2.25 -17.87
N GLY A 145 18.32 -1.84 -19.12
CA GLY A 145 18.05 -2.76 -20.23
C GLY A 145 16.61 -3.31 -20.27
N ALA A 146 15.64 -2.48 -19.86
CA ALA A 146 14.22 -2.81 -19.94
C ALA A 146 13.72 -2.74 -21.40
N ASN A 147 13.68 -3.88 -22.08
CA ASN A 147 13.25 -3.99 -23.48
C ASN A 147 11.85 -4.60 -23.65
N ASP A 148 11.45 -5.47 -22.72
CA ASP A 148 10.13 -6.12 -22.67
C ASP A 148 9.43 -5.74 -21.36
N GLU A 149 8.21 -5.20 -21.45
CA GLU A 149 7.48 -4.64 -20.30
C GLU A 149 7.19 -5.72 -19.25
N ALA A 150 6.68 -6.88 -19.68
CA ALA A 150 6.30 -7.97 -18.78
C ALA A 150 7.52 -8.53 -18.02
N THR A 151 8.60 -8.82 -18.73
CA THR A 151 9.86 -9.31 -18.14
C THR A 151 10.47 -8.26 -17.20
N THR A 152 10.34 -6.98 -17.53
CA THR A 152 10.84 -5.88 -16.70
C THR A 152 10.12 -5.82 -15.37
N TRP A 153 8.78 -5.83 -15.37
CA TRP A 153 7.99 -5.85 -14.13
C TRP A 153 8.24 -7.10 -13.30
N LEU A 154 8.38 -8.26 -13.95
CA LEU A 154 8.71 -9.50 -13.26
C LEU A 154 10.07 -9.42 -12.56
N ARG A 155 11.10 -8.87 -13.23
CA ARG A 155 12.43 -8.67 -12.64
C ARG A 155 12.40 -7.67 -11.48
N LEU A 156 11.65 -6.59 -11.61
CA LEU A 156 11.47 -5.61 -10.54
C LEU A 156 10.83 -6.24 -9.30
N ALA A 157 9.75 -7.02 -9.50
CA ALA A 157 9.01 -7.67 -8.42
C ALA A 157 9.81 -8.80 -7.76
N ALA A 158 10.50 -9.64 -8.54
CA ALA A 158 11.27 -10.78 -8.01
C ALA A 158 12.39 -10.37 -7.05
N ALA A 159 12.90 -9.14 -7.18
CA ALA A 159 13.98 -8.63 -6.36
C ALA A 159 13.48 -7.80 -5.16
N SER A 160 12.16 -7.73 -4.94
CA SER A 160 11.59 -6.97 -3.82
C SER A 160 11.93 -7.61 -2.48
N ARG A 161 12.28 -6.77 -1.50
CA ARG A 161 12.76 -7.21 -0.17
C ARG A 161 11.76 -6.97 0.95
N THR A 162 10.68 -6.28 0.64
CA THR A 162 9.63 -5.91 1.59
C THR A 162 8.46 -6.87 1.51
N LYS A 163 7.60 -6.87 2.53
CA LYS A 163 6.42 -7.73 2.57
C LYS A 163 5.43 -7.44 1.44
N TYR A 164 5.30 -6.16 1.10
CA TYR A 164 4.41 -5.68 0.06
C TYR A 164 5.19 -4.93 -1.01
N THR A 165 4.64 -4.95 -2.22
CA THR A 165 5.19 -4.27 -3.38
C THR A 165 4.09 -3.40 -3.98
N LEU A 166 4.35 -2.10 -4.10
CA LEU A 166 3.45 -1.19 -4.77
C LEU A 166 3.89 -1.05 -6.22
N VAL A 167 3.07 -1.56 -7.15
CA VAL A 167 3.32 -1.45 -8.59
C VAL A 167 2.72 -0.15 -9.07
N ASP A 168 3.57 0.79 -9.46
CA ASP A 168 3.15 2.04 -10.06
C ASP A 168 3.32 1.96 -11.59
N ARG A 169 2.36 1.28 -12.20
CA ARG A 169 2.24 1.21 -13.65
C ARG A 169 1.33 2.35 -14.10
N ASN A 170 1.91 3.31 -14.82
CA ASN A 170 1.19 4.45 -15.40
C ASN A 170 0.61 5.46 -14.39
N MET A 171 1.05 5.55 -13.12
CA MET A 171 0.69 6.78 -12.38
C MET A 171 1.39 7.96 -13.06
N VAL A 172 0.56 8.90 -13.48
CA VAL A 172 1.00 10.21 -13.93
C VAL A 172 1.65 10.95 -12.76
N ASP A 173 1.15 10.72 -11.54
CA ASP A 173 1.64 11.41 -10.35
C ASP A 173 1.28 10.70 -9.04
N MET A 174 2.19 10.70 -8.06
CA MET A 174 1.93 10.24 -6.70
C MET A 174 1.57 11.47 -5.84
N THR A 175 0.35 11.47 -5.28
CA THR A 175 -0.15 12.59 -4.48
C THR A 175 -0.53 12.13 -3.08
N HIS A 176 -0.95 13.05 -2.21
CA HIS A 176 -1.50 12.70 -0.89
C HIS A 176 -2.78 11.85 -0.98
N TYR A 177 -3.43 11.81 -2.15
CA TYR A 177 -4.57 10.91 -2.39
C TYR A 177 -4.17 9.46 -2.64
N THR A 178 -2.89 9.20 -2.94
CA THR A 178 -2.34 7.85 -3.01
C THR A 178 -2.10 7.34 -1.58
N ASP A 179 -3.17 6.94 -0.89
CA ASP A 179 -3.13 6.49 0.51
C ASP A 179 -2.65 5.03 0.63
N VAL A 180 -1.33 4.87 0.78
CA VAL A 180 -0.68 3.55 0.97
C VAL A 180 -1.14 2.89 2.27
N ASP A 181 -1.38 3.67 3.32
CA ASP A 181 -1.86 3.13 4.60
C ASP A 181 -3.27 2.54 4.45
N ARG A 182 -4.14 3.16 3.65
CA ARG A 182 -5.45 2.61 3.33
C ARG A 182 -5.37 1.32 2.53
N MET A 183 -4.47 1.24 1.55
CA MET A 183 -4.23 -0.01 0.81
C MET A 183 -3.77 -1.14 1.75
N LEU A 184 -2.84 -0.86 2.66
CA LEU A 184 -2.38 -1.82 3.68
C LEU A 184 -3.53 -2.26 4.60
N ARG A 185 -4.38 -1.34 5.05
CA ARG A 185 -5.58 -1.66 5.84
C ARG A 185 -6.51 -2.61 5.09
N VAL A 186 -6.82 -2.33 3.83
CA VAL A 186 -7.71 -3.16 3.01
C VAL A 186 -7.12 -4.55 2.81
N MET A 187 -5.82 -4.66 2.49
CA MET A 187 -5.13 -5.95 2.39
C MET A 187 -5.25 -6.76 3.67
N ASN A 188 -4.99 -6.14 4.83
CA ASN A 188 -5.03 -6.81 6.12
C ASN A 188 -6.46 -7.20 6.55
N ASN A 189 -7.42 -6.29 6.42
CA ASN A 189 -8.79 -6.50 6.87
C ASN A 189 -9.53 -7.53 6.00
N LEU A 190 -9.37 -7.44 4.68
CA LEU A 190 -10.03 -8.35 3.75
C LEU A 190 -9.20 -9.61 3.48
N SER A 191 -7.96 -9.65 3.96
CA SER A 191 -7.02 -10.75 3.74
C SER A 191 -6.90 -11.09 2.26
N VAL A 192 -6.73 -10.07 1.41
CA VAL A 192 -6.57 -10.17 -0.04
C VAL A 192 -5.09 -10.09 -0.43
N ASP A 193 -4.74 -10.70 -1.57
CA ASP A 193 -3.36 -10.74 -2.05
C ASP A 193 -2.98 -9.51 -2.89
N VAL A 194 -3.96 -8.79 -3.43
CA VAL A 194 -3.78 -7.57 -4.24
C VAL A 194 -4.88 -6.56 -3.94
N VAL A 195 -4.51 -5.29 -3.85
CA VAL A 195 -5.41 -4.13 -3.82
C VAL A 195 -4.91 -3.09 -4.82
N GLY A 196 -5.82 -2.27 -5.32
CA GLY A 196 -5.49 -1.17 -6.22
C GLY A 196 -6.40 0.02 -5.96
N GLY A 197 -6.02 1.17 -6.51
CA GLY A 197 -6.84 2.37 -6.51
C GLY A 197 -8.03 2.26 -7.45
N ALA A 198 -8.82 3.34 -7.52
CA ALA A 198 -9.81 3.55 -8.56
C ALA A 198 -9.62 4.95 -9.13
N ILE A 199 -9.78 5.09 -10.44
CA ILE A 199 -9.76 6.39 -11.11
C ILE A 199 -11.18 6.79 -11.47
N ARG A 200 -11.51 8.07 -11.31
CA ARG A 200 -12.76 8.63 -11.80
C ARG A 200 -12.49 9.36 -13.10
N LEU A 201 -13.07 8.89 -14.19
CA LEU A 201 -12.96 9.59 -15.47
C LEU A 201 -14.06 10.64 -15.55
N GLU A 202 -13.65 11.90 -15.73
CA GLU A 202 -14.54 13.01 -16.07
C GLU A 202 -14.60 13.15 -17.60
N PRO A 203 -15.76 13.50 -18.19
CA PRO A 203 -17.02 13.93 -17.56
C PRO A 203 -17.99 12.79 -17.21
N GLU A 204 -17.62 11.54 -17.49
CA GLU A 204 -18.51 10.38 -17.35
C GLU A 204 -18.89 10.09 -15.89
N GLY A 205 -18.09 10.58 -14.94
CA GLY A 205 -18.30 10.43 -13.50
C GLY A 205 -18.19 8.98 -13.00
N ARG A 206 -17.73 8.06 -13.85
CA ARG A 206 -17.62 6.64 -13.52
C ARG A 206 -16.28 6.34 -12.88
N TRP A 207 -16.33 5.54 -11.82
CA TRP A 207 -15.15 4.97 -11.18
C TRP A 207 -14.74 3.69 -11.90
N TYR A 208 -13.47 3.61 -12.24
CA TYR A 208 -12.85 2.43 -12.85
C TYR A 208 -11.77 1.90 -11.92
N PRO A 209 -11.61 0.57 -11.81
CA PRO A 209 -10.48 0.00 -11.09
C PRO A 209 -9.18 0.52 -11.71
N GLY A 210 -8.27 1.01 -10.87
CA GLY A 210 -7.00 1.62 -11.29
C GLY A 210 -5.93 0.60 -11.69
N CYS A 211 -6.24 -0.70 -11.68
CA CYS A 211 -5.36 -1.74 -12.20
C CYS A 211 -5.65 -1.93 -13.69
N TYR A 212 -5.03 -1.11 -14.54
CA TYR A 212 -5.04 -1.24 -16.01
C TYR A 212 -3.71 -1.78 -16.55
#